data_AF-A0A9N9E4F9-F1
#
_entry.id   AF-A0A9N9E4F9-F1
#
_cell.length_a   1.000
_cell.length_b   1.000
_cell.length_c   1.000
_cell.angle_alpha   90.00
_cell.angle_beta   90.00
_cell.angle_gamma   90.00
#
_symmetry.space_group_name_H-M   'P 1'
#
loop_
_entity.id
_entity.type
_entity.pdbx_description
1 polymer ?
#
loop_
_entity_poly.entity_id
_entity_poly.type
_entity_poly.pdbx_seq_one_letter_code
_entity_poly.pdbx_strand_id
1 'polypeptide(L)'
;MYNCPEKNSTVIGTKVKAEKSKKDQKSNSDLDEVVTHILSDEKPVLNACSVPKCKQNLSIMSYTCQYCNMKYCITHRHPESHSPKCAEKIKNSSKSEFKQESMRFITQERRDPGSTNAKKFNAEKSKEELKKKYKEKLEHIKRKERGRK
;
A
#
# COMPACT_ATOMS: atom_id res chain seq x y z
N MET A 1 -6.19 -13.80 29.45
CA MET A 1 -5.99 -14.49 28.16
C MET A 1 -7.32 -14.57 27.45
N TYR A 2 -7.50 -13.90 26.30
CA TYR A 2 -8.69 -14.12 25.48
C TYR A 2 -8.32 -14.14 23.99
N ASN A 3 -8.60 -15.31 23.42
CA ASN A 3 -8.42 -15.76 22.04
C ASN A 3 -9.31 -14.99 21.05
N CYS A 4 -8.82 -14.77 19.84
CA CYS A 4 -9.60 -14.26 18.71
C CYS A 4 -9.75 -15.39 17.66
N PRO A 5 -10.98 -15.77 17.26
CA PRO A 5 -11.22 -16.97 16.46
C PRO A 5 -11.00 -16.77 14.96
N GLU A 6 -10.41 -17.78 14.33
CA GLU A 6 -10.31 -17.97 12.89
C GLU A 6 -11.70 -18.27 12.30
N LYS A 7 -12.03 -17.66 11.16
CA LYS A 7 -13.24 -18.01 10.40
C LYS A 7 -12.86 -18.51 9.02
N ASN A 8 -12.91 -19.84 8.90
CA ASN A 8 -13.06 -20.61 7.67
C ASN A 8 -14.51 -20.47 7.18
N SER A 9 -14.74 -20.25 5.89
CA SER A 9 -16.06 -20.27 5.28
C SER A 9 -16.14 -21.33 4.20
N THR A 10 -16.81 -22.41 4.58
CA THR A 10 -17.26 -23.55 3.80
C THR A 10 -18.12 -23.12 2.60
N VAL A 11 -17.73 -23.52 1.40
CA VAL A 11 -18.56 -23.47 0.19
C VAL A 11 -19.41 -24.74 0.11
N ILE A 12 -20.74 -24.59 0.17
CA ILE A 12 -21.70 -25.68 0.01
C ILE A 12 -22.09 -25.72 -1.47
N GLY A 13 -21.62 -26.73 -2.19
CA GLY A 13 -22.05 -27.03 -3.56
C GLY A 13 -23.11 -28.13 -3.56
N THR A 14 -24.30 -27.82 -4.07
CA THR A 14 -25.32 -28.81 -4.44
C THR A 14 -25.41 -28.91 -5.96
N LYS A 15 -25.34 -30.14 -6.47
CA LYS A 15 -25.54 -30.52 -7.88
C LYS A 15 -27.00 -30.89 -8.10
N VAL A 16 -27.66 -30.38 -9.16
CA VAL A 16 -28.79 -31.06 -9.84
C VAL A 16 -28.73 -30.76 -11.35
N LYS A 17 -29.07 -31.79 -12.15
CA LYS A 17 -29.00 -31.92 -13.61
C LYS A 17 -30.26 -31.40 -14.33
N ALA A 18 -30.09 -31.02 -15.62
CA ALA A 18 -31.04 -31.17 -16.76
C ALA A 18 -32.35 -30.32 -16.70
N GLU A 19 -33.03 -29.80 -17.74
CA GLU A 19 -33.11 -29.99 -19.20
C GLU A 19 -33.63 -28.70 -19.90
N LYS A 20 -33.15 -28.45 -21.14
CA LYS A 20 -33.87 -28.02 -22.37
C LYS A 20 -35.14 -27.11 -22.26
N SER A 21 -35.09 -25.91 -22.88
CA SER A 21 -35.78 -25.57 -24.15
C SER A 21 -36.17 -24.07 -24.34
N LYS A 22 -35.76 -23.52 -25.50
CA LYS A 22 -36.48 -22.65 -26.47
C LYS A 22 -37.20 -21.38 -25.96
N LYS A 23 -36.77 -20.18 -26.43
CA LYS A 23 -37.39 -19.37 -27.53
C LYS A 23 -38.56 -18.54 -26.97
N ASP A 24 -38.68 -17.21 -27.03
CA ASP A 24 -38.41 -16.20 -28.05
C ASP A 24 -38.28 -14.83 -27.32
N GLN A 25 -37.31 -13.99 -27.69
CA GLN A 25 -37.14 -12.66 -27.08
C GLN A 25 -37.98 -11.60 -27.80
N LYS A 26 -38.98 -11.10 -27.07
CA LYS A 26 -39.72 -9.86 -27.30
C LYS A 26 -39.26 -8.83 -26.26
N SER A 27 -39.40 -7.56 -26.65
CA SER A 27 -39.35 -6.30 -25.87
C SER A 27 -38.01 -5.85 -25.28
N ASN A 28 -37.50 -4.77 -25.87
CA ASN A 28 -36.37 -3.94 -25.42
C ASN A 28 -36.68 -3.07 -24.18
N SER A 29 -37.82 -3.25 -23.50
CA SER A 29 -38.25 -2.38 -22.40
C SER A 29 -37.76 -2.83 -21.02
N ASP A 30 -37.43 -4.12 -20.84
CA ASP A 30 -36.92 -4.66 -19.56
C ASP A 30 -35.46 -4.26 -19.28
N LEU A 31 -34.67 -3.98 -20.33
CA LEU A 31 -33.27 -3.61 -20.17
C LEU A 31 -33.12 -2.19 -19.63
N ASP A 32 -33.97 -1.26 -20.05
CA ASP A 32 -33.92 0.13 -19.55
C ASP A 32 -34.23 0.20 -18.05
N GLU A 33 -35.17 -0.60 -17.54
CA GLU A 33 -35.51 -0.62 -16.11
C GLU A 33 -34.36 -1.22 -15.26
N VAL A 34 -33.74 -2.31 -15.74
CA VAL A 34 -32.56 -2.90 -15.09
C VAL A 34 -31.36 -1.94 -15.09
N VAL A 35 -31.17 -1.19 -16.19
CA VAL A 35 -30.13 -0.17 -16.29
C VAL A 35 -30.39 0.96 -15.30
N THR A 36 -31.64 1.44 -15.16
CA THR A 36 -31.97 2.48 -14.16
C THR A 36 -31.73 2.02 -12.73
N HIS A 37 -31.96 0.75 -12.40
CA HIS A 37 -31.63 0.20 -11.08
C HIS A 37 -30.11 0.12 -10.83
N ILE A 38 -29.32 -0.30 -11.83
CA ILE A 38 -27.85 -0.36 -11.71
C ILE A 38 -27.23 1.05 -11.57
N LEU A 39 -27.78 2.05 -12.28
CA LEU A 39 -27.35 3.45 -12.20
C LEU A 39 -27.86 4.16 -10.93
N SER A 40 -28.96 3.69 -10.32
CA SER A 40 -29.48 4.25 -9.06
C SER A 40 -28.78 3.68 -7.82
N ASP A 41 -28.12 2.54 -7.95
CA ASP A 41 -27.26 1.91 -6.94
C ASP A 41 -25.86 2.54 -6.86
N GLU A 42 -25.70 3.78 -7.32
CA GLU A 42 -24.58 4.65 -6.95
C GLU A 42 -24.74 5.05 -5.48
N LYS A 43 -24.54 4.08 -4.58
CA LYS A 43 -24.39 4.31 -3.14
C LYS A 43 -23.40 5.45 -3.01
N PRO A 44 -23.79 6.60 -2.40
CA PRO A 44 -22.88 7.73 -2.27
C PRO A 44 -21.64 7.18 -1.58
N VAL A 45 -20.50 7.24 -2.27
CA VAL A 45 -19.22 6.80 -1.71
C VAL A 45 -19.03 7.67 -0.49
N LEU A 46 -19.39 7.13 0.69
CA LEU A 46 -19.41 7.88 1.92
C LEU A 46 -17.97 8.27 2.16
N ASN A 47 -17.66 9.54 1.89
CA ASN A 47 -16.39 10.17 2.21
C ASN A 47 -16.32 10.23 3.74
N ALA A 48 -16.10 9.09 4.39
CA ALA A 48 -16.10 8.93 5.84
C ALA A 48 -14.78 8.30 6.27
N CYS A 49 -14.33 8.67 7.47
CA CYS A 49 -13.12 8.10 8.06
C CYS A 49 -13.18 6.58 8.08
N SER A 50 -12.12 5.90 7.63
CA SER A 50 -12.10 4.44 7.59
C SER A 50 -11.89 3.76 8.96
N VAL A 51 -11.93 4.51 10.07
CA VAL A 51 -11.90 3.95 11.44
C VAL A 51 -13.33 3.57 11.84
N PRO A 52 -13.60 2.33 12.30
CA PRO A 52 -14.96 1.84 12.53
C PRO A 52 -15.75 2.62 13.60
N LYS A 53 -15.03 3.30 14.50
CA LYS A 53 -15.63 4.15 15.56
C LYS A 53 -15.79 5.61 15.16
N CYS A 54 -15.34 6.01 13.97
CA CYS A 54 -15.34 7.39 13.53
C CYS A 54 -16.34 7.59 12.38
N LYS A 55 -17.28 8.53 12.56
CA LYS A 55 -18.28 8.90 11.53
C LYS A 55 -18.00 10.29 10.93
N GLN A 56 -16.77 10.79 11.02
CA GLN A 56 -16.41 12.10 10.48
C GLN A 56 -16.37 12.08 8.96
N ASN A 57 -16.98 13.09 8.35
CA ASN A 57 -16.99 13.30 6.91
C ASN A 57 -15.64 13.87 6.43
N LEU A 58 -15.05 13.21 5.44
CA LEU A 58 -13.81 13.53 4.73
C LEU A 58 -14.03 14.45 3.52
N SER A 59 -15.23 15.02 3.36
CA SER A 59 -15.62 15.80 2.17
C SER A 59 -14.73 17.03 1.95
N ILE A 60 -14.24 17.65 3.03
CA ILE A 60 -13.44 18.89 2.97
C ILE A 60 -11.93 18.57 3.00
N MET A 61 -11.50 17.67 3.89
CA MET A 61 -10.08 17.34 4.03
C MET A 61 -9.92 15.86 4.43
N SER A 62 -9.13 15.14 3.64
CA SER A 62 -8.83 13.72 3.85
C SER A 62 -7.33 13.49 3.87
N TYR A 63 -6.85 12.71 4.84
CA TYR A 63 -5.45 12.29 4.90
C TYR A 63 -5.33 10.83 4.50
N THR A 64 -4.48 10.54 3.51
CA THR A 64 -4.19 9.17 3.09
C THR A 64 -2.97 8.65 3.83
N CYS A 65 -3.10 7.52 4.52
CA CYS A 65 -1.97 6.88 5.20
C CYS A 65 -1.07 6.15 4.20
N GLN A 66 0.24 6.40 4.22
CA GLN A 66 1.21 5.77 3.30
C GLN A 66 1.39 4.25 3.53
N TYR A 67 0.93 3.73 4.66
CA TYR A 67 1.15 2.33 5.06
C TYR A 67 -0.03 1.40 4.76
N CYS A 68 -1.25 1.92 4.77
CA CYS A 68 -2.48 1.17 4.48
C CYS A 68 -3.30 1.77 3.33
N ASN A 69 -2.92 2.95 2.81
CA ASN A 69 -3.57 3.65 1.70
C ASN A 69 -5.06 3.96 1.91
N MET A 70 -5.50 4.03 3.17
CA MET A 70 -6.86 4.38 3.55
C MET A 70 -6.97 5.87 3.91
N LYS A 71 -8.17 6.43 3.78
CA LYS A 71 -8.45 7.85 4.06
C LYS A 71 -8.96 8.04 5.50
N TYR A 72 -8.38 9.01 6.19
CA TYR A 72 -8.66 9.32 7.59
C TYR A 72 -8.92 10.81 7.80
N CYS A 73 -9.67 11.11 8.85
CA CYS A 73 -9.93 12.49 9.28
C CYS A 73 -8.72 13.08 10.02
N ILE A 74 -8.77 14.37 10.35
CA ILE A 74 -7.67 15.12 10.98
C ILE A 74 -7.20 14.47 12.30
N THR A 75 -8.12 13.89 13.07
CA THR A 75 -7.85 13.25 14.37
C THR A 75 -7.20 11.87 14.22
N HIS A 76 -7.53 11.14 13.15
CA HIS A 76 -7.01 9.80 12.87
C HIS A 76 -5.93 9.77 11.77
N ARG A 77 -5.45 10.95 11.33
CA ARG A 77 -4.40 11.07 10.31
C ARG A 77 -3.12 10.36 10.73
N HIS A 78 -2.88 10.32 12.04
CA HIS A 78 -1.71 9.68 12.59
C HIS A 78 -1.87 8.15 12.59
N PRO A 79 -0.83 7.43 12.17
CA PRO A 79 -0.81 5.97 12.10
C PRO A 79 -1.02 5.28 13.44
N GLU A 80 -0.59 5.91 14.54
CA GLU A 80 -0.85 5.44 15.90
C GLU A 80 -2.34 5.51 16.28
N SER A 81 -3.09 6.43 15.68
CA SER A 81 -4.49 6.69 16.03
C SER A 81 -5.48 5.76 15.34
N HIS A 82 -5.12 5.13 14.21
CA HIS A 82 -6.04 4.29 13.44
C HIS A 82 -5.67 2.81 13.36
N SER A 83 -4.39 2.41 13.48
CA SER A 83 -4.04 0.98 13.44
C SER A 83 -2.71 0.67 14.14
N PRO A 84 -2.67 -0.33 15.05
CA PRO A 84 -1.42 -0.77 15.66
C PRO A 84 -0.42 -1.26 14.61
N LYS A 85 -0.90 -1.91 13.54
CA LYS A 85 -0.05 -2.40 12.45
C LYS A 85 0.63 -1.24 11.69
N CYS A 86 -0.04 -0.10 11.56
CA CYS A 86 0.56 1.08 10.91
C CYS A 86 1.61 1.72 11.84
N ALA A 87 1.35 1.78 13.14
CA ALA A 87 2.34 2.21 14.13
C ALA A 87 3.62 1.35 14.10
N GLU A 88 3.47 0.03 14.03
CA GLU A 88 4.61 -0.90 13.92
C GLU A 88 5.40 -0.70 12.63
N LYS A 89 4.74 -0.46 11.50
CA LYS A 89 5.42 -0.20 10.21
C LYS A 89 6.34 1.03 10.29
N ILE A 90 5.94 2.07 11.01
CA ILE A 90 6.76 3.28 11.18
C ILE A 90 7.95 3.02 12.07
N LYS A 91 7.70 2.39 13.22
CA LYS A 91 8.78 2.00 14.16
C LYS A 91 9.79 1.10 13.47
N ASN A 92 9.34 0.19 12.62
CA ASN A 92 10.21 -0.69 11.85
C ASN A 92 10.95 0.07 10.74
N SER A 93 10.28 0.98 10.03
CA SER A 93 10.92 1.84 9.02
C SER A 93 12.05 2.65 9.65
N SER A 94 11.75 3.43 10.68
CA SER A 94 12.72 4.31 11.34
C SER A 94 13.89 3.51 11.95
N LYS A 95 13.59 2.37 12.58
CA LYS A 95 14.62 1.45 13.10
C LYS A 95 15.48 0.86 11.99
N SER A 96 14.89 0.50 10.85
CA SER A 96 15.63 -0.05 9.70
C SER A 96 16.54 1.00 9.07
N GLU A 97 16.07 2.25 8.95
CA GLU A 97 16.83 3.36 8.40
C GLU A 97 17.99 3.72 9.31
N PHE A 98 17.75 3.84 10.62
CA PHE A 98 18.79 4.06 11.60
C PHE A 98 19.84 2.94 11.62
N LYS A 99 19.40 1.68 11.56
CA LYS A 99 20.31 0.53 11.47
C LYS A 99 21.15 0.56 10.19
N GLN A 100 20.53 0.91 9.05
CA GLN A 100 21.25 0.99 7.78
C GLN A 100 22.26 2.13 7.80
N GLU A 101 21.87 3.29 8.33
CA GLU A 101 22.73 4.47 8.42
C GLU A 101 23.91 4.21 9.37
N SER A 102 23.66 3.77 10.62
CA SER A 102 24.72 3.38 11.55
C SER A 102 25.69 2.34 10.97
N MET A 103 25.17 1.34 10.24
CA MET A 103 26.02 0.34 9.58
C MET A 103 26.89 0.95 8.47
N ARG A 104 26.42 1.97 7.74
CA ARG A 104 27.24 2.68 6.74
C ARG A 104 28.43 3.38 7.38
N PHE A 105 28.23 4.07 8.49
CA PHE A 105 29.33 4.72 9.22
C PHE A 105 30.36 3.70 9.69
N ILE A 106 29.92 2.60 10.32
CA ILE A 106 30.82 1.56 10.82
C ILE A 106 31.58 0.87 9.67
N THR A 107 30.91 0.57 8.56
CA THR A 107 31.57 -0.05 7.39
C THR A 107 32.57 0.87 6.70
N GLN A 108 32.30 2.18 6.69
CA GLN A 108 33.24 3.17 6.16
C GLN A 108 34.50 3.25 7.04
N GLU A 109 34.34 3.31 8.36
CA GLU A 109 35.45 3.34 9.30
C GLU A 109 36.30 2.07 9.25
N ARG A 110 35.69 0.90 9.04
CA ARG A 110 36.42 -0.36 8.83
C ARG A 110 37.19 -0.40 7.51
N ARG A 111 36.70 0.28 6.47
CA ARG A 111 37.35 0.31 5.15
C ARG A 111 38.55 1.27 5.16
N ASP A 112 38.36 2.43 5.76
CA ASP A 112 39.36 3.50 5.84
C ASP A 112 39.30 4.09 7.27
N PRO A 113 40.19 3.67 8.18
CA PRO A 113 40.17 4.14 9.56
C PRO A 113 40.49 5.63 9.63
N GLY A 114 39.75 6.38 10.42
CA GLY A 114 39.84 7.84 10.53
C GLY A 114 39.11 8.61 9.42
N SER A 115 38.58 7.92 8.40
CA SER A 115 37.82 8.54 7.30
C SER A 115 36.59 9.28 7.81
N THR A 116 35.88 8.73 8.80
CA THR A 116 34.64 9.33 9.31
C THR A 116 34.87 10.58 10.17
N ASN A 117 36.06 10.73 10.75
CA ASN A 117 36.46 11.89 11.56
C ASN A 117 37.22 12.96 10.75
N ALA A 118 37.52 12.68 9.48
CA ALA A 118 38.25 13.61 8.64
C ALA A 118 37.41 14.88 8.35
N LYS A 119 38.07 16.05 8.32
CA LYS A 119 37.42 17.34 8.00
C LYS A 119 36.68 17.37 6.65
N LYS A 120 37.04 16.46 5.73
CA LYS A 120 36.45 16.35 4.39
C LYS A 120 35.29 15.35 4.32
N PHE A 121 35.02 14.61 5.39
CA PHE A 121 33.95 13.62 5.40
C PHE A 121 32.59 14.31 5.47
N ASN A 122 31.72 13.95 4.53
CA ASN A 122 30.34 14.40 4.51
C ASN A 122 29.44 13.18 4.23
N ALA A 123 28.67 12.79 5.24
CA ALA A 123 27.82 11.60 5.19
C ALA A 123 26.72 11.71 4.11
N GLU A 124 26.15 12.90 3.92
CA GLU A 124 25.11 13.15 2.93
C GLU A 124 25.65 13.03 1.50
N LYS A 125 26.80 13.66 1.24
CA LYS A 125 27.48 13.57 -0.06
C LYS A 125 27.88 12.13 -0.40
N SER A 126 28.39 11.39 0.59
CA SER A 126 28.70 9.96 0.45
C SER A 126 27.45 9.13 0.11
N LYS A 127 26.32 9.42 0.75
CA LYS A 127 25.02 8.78 0.49
C LYS A 127 24.52 9.07 -0.92
N GLU A 128 24.63 10.30 -1.40
CA GLU A 128 24.25 10.70 -2.75
C GLU A 128 25.11 10.01 -3.82
N GLU A 129 26.43 9.96 -3.62
CA GLU A 129 27.34 9.28 -4.54
C GLU A 129 27.02 7.79 -4.66
N LEU A 130 26.71 7.13 -3.54
CA LEU A 130 26.23 5.75 -3.51
C LEU A 130 24.90 5.57 -4.27
N LYS A 131 23.94 6.49 -4.09
CA LYS A 131 22.67 6.46 -4.83
C LYS A 131 22.90 6.60 -6.34
N LYS A 132 23.80 7.50 -6.75
CA LYS A 132 24.15 7.70 -8.16
C LYS A 132 24.80 6.46 -8.77
N LYS A 133 25.80 5.87 -8.09
CA LYS A 133 26.45 4.62 -8.51
C LYS A 133 25.46 3.47 -8.62
N TYR A 134 24.52 3.35 -7.69
CA TYR A 134 23.47 2.33 -7.75
C TYR A 134 22.56 2.53 -8.98
N LYS A 135 22.09 3.77 -9.22
CA LYS A 135 21.27 4.11 -10.38
C LYS A 135 22.00 3.82 -11.70
N GLU A 136 23.27 4.18 -11.79
CA GLU A 136 24.09 3.92 -12.99
C GLU A 136 24.24 2.43 -13.27
N LYS A 137 24.46 1.61 -12.23
CA LYS A 137 24.48 0.14 -12.36
C LYS A 137 23.15 -0.41 -12.87
N LEU A 138 22.01 0.08 -12.36
CA LEU A 138 20.69 -0.33 -12.86
C LEU A 138 20.50 0.03 -14.33
N GLU A 139 20.88 1.24 -14.74
CA GLU A 139 20.81 1.68 -16.13
C GLU A 139 21.73 0.85 -17.04
N HIS A 140 22.95 0.54 -16.59
CA HIS A 140 23.87 -0.32 -17.33
C HIS A 140 23.30 -1.72 -17.54
N ILE A 141 22.72 -2.33 -16.51
CA ILE A 141 22.04 -3.63 -16.60
C ILE A 141 20.89 -3.54 -17.61
N LYS A 142 20.05 -2.50 -17.51
CA LYS A 142 18.91 -2.27 -18.41
C LYS A 142 19.33 -2.11 -19.88
N ARG A 143 20.46 -1.45 -20.17
CA ARG A 143 21.01 -1.34 -21.54
C ARG A 143 21.52 -2.69 -22.06
N LYS A 144 22.24 -3.44 -21.23
CA LYS A 144 22.75 -4.77 -21.58
C LYS A 144 21.63 -5.75 -21.93
N GLU A 145 20.52 -5.71 -21.18
CA GLU A 145 19.32 -6.51 -21.45
C GLU A 145 18.64 -6.12 -22.77
N ARG A 146 18.67 -4.85 -23.17
CA ARG A 146 18.09 -4.37 -24.44
C ARG A 146 18.91 -4.76 -25.67
N GLY A 147 20.23 -4.86 -25.54
CA GLY A 147 21.13 -5.24 -26.64
C GLY A 147 21.32 -6.76 -26.81
N ARG A 148 20.71 -7.58 -25.95
CA ARG A 148 20.69 -9.07 -26.06
C ARG A 148 19.42 -9.61 -26.73
N LYS A 149 18.51 -8.74 -27.17
CA LYS A 149 17.34 -9.10 -28.00
C LYS A 149 17.64 -8.79 -29.45
#